data_AF-A0A1G9R9K7-F1
#
_entry.id   AF-A0A1G9R9K7-F1
#
_cell.length_a   1.000
_cell.length_b   1.000
_cell.length_c   1.000
_cell.angle_alpha   90.00
_cell.angle_beta   90.00
_cell.angle_gamma   90.00
#
_symmetry.space_group_name_H-M   'P 1'
#
loop_
_entity.id
_entity.type
_entity.pdbx_description
1 polymer ?
#
loop_
_entity_poly.entity_id
_entity_poly.type
_entity_poly.pdbx_seq_one_letter_code
_entity_poly.pdbx_strand_id
1 'polypeptide(L)'
;MPEDEKRPESTPKDGKQDRRRDDRAAEGPFAVWDPSTLVGGRAALPPVPPPARPAPSNGTAPAAPAAPAPPGPREEKARTPGAAPVDAGRPAEPAPGSFADRFGGPEVLDKSARPAKPDRTEKPDKPAKPARKAAVADKAAPKDEERQEPEAPASAPESTITLWGGMGSGKSTLLAALSRAVQDPMYGKWSMWPEDHASKKFLSDLAHILYRDRTFPMATLTEQRPVRFTLAGDLTGTRFSRAGRRRWRRGADRGRDLMEFKVTLRDLPGEAFDLHSQTGTALGGKLIKDLGASRAMVYVVDPVREWQVNGDDGPVGDDARQNADFFTDVLAGVATEVNMRGERQGNLLPHSIAVCLAKFDDDRVFRFACEQGNVRLNPRTGQPEVMDAKRLFDGLCQAFPHGSLREIKQQIELFFAPERVGYFVCSAVGFWVDPERGFDFENPSLVNPVDDAVRFVAPPQPVNILEPFLFLRGVGPQAS
;
A
#
# COMPACT_ATOMS: atom_id res chain seq x y z
N MET A 1 -5.96 87.12 -45.60
CA MET A 1 -6.35 88.07 -44.54
C MET A 1 -7.04 87.28 -43.44
N PRO A 2 -6.77 87.59 -42.17
CA PRO A 2 -6.14 86.59 -41.30
C PRO A 2 -6.87 86.42 -39.94
N GLU A 3 -6.22 85.70 -39.01
CA GLU A 3 -6.42 85.80 -37.55
C GLU A 3 -7.80 85.29 -37.01
N ASP A 4 -7.96 84.80 -35.77
CA ASP A 4 -6.99 84.56 -34.69
C ASP A 4 -7.46 83.47 -33.69
N GLU A 5 -6.61 83.14 -32.70
CA GLU A 5 -6.91 82.68 -31.31
C GLU A 5 -8.16 81.79 -31.01
N LYS A 6 -8.08 80.65 -30.31
CA LYS A 6 -7.54 80.52 -28.94
C LYS A 6 -7.39 79.05 -28.44
N ARG A 7 -6.52 78.91 -27.43
CA ARG A 7 -6.18 77.75 -26.53
C ARG A 7 -7.34 77.34 -25.57
N PRO A 8 -7.21 76.34 -24.64
CA PRO A 8 -6.08 75.44 -24.28
C PRO A 8 -6.40 73.94 -23.93
N GLU A 9 -5.36 73.21 -23.49
CA GLU A 9 -5.34 72.17 -22.43
C GLU A 9 -6.02 70.78 -22.60
N SER A 10 -5.21 69.72 -22.74
CA SER A 10 -4.69 68.93 -21.59
C SER A 10 -3.87 67.70 -22.03
N THR A 11 -3.05 67.16 -21.12
CA THR A 11 -2.05 66.07 -21.31
C THR A 11 -2.55 64.74 -20.67
N PRO A 12 -1.76 63.65 -20.48
CA PRO A 12 -0.53 63.14 -21.12
C PRO A 12 -0.59 61.62 -21.50
N LYS A 13 0.46 61.10 -22.18
CA LYS A 13 1.34 59.97 -21.74
C LYS A 13 1.92 59.14 -22.90
N ASP A 14 3.16 59.43 -23.27
CA ASP A 14 4.07 58.48 -23.90
C ASP A 14 4.91 57.75 -22.83
N GLY A 15 5.44 56.56 -23.15
CA GLY A 15 6.30 55.83 -22.22
C GLY A 15 6.74 54.41 -22.63
N LYS A 16 6.85 54.12 -23.92
CA LYS A 16 7.32 52.80 -24.42
C LYS A 16 8.83 52.83 -24.64
N GLN A 17 9.59 51.92 -24.05
CA GLN A 17 11.01 51.72 -24.39
C GLN A 17 11.35 50.24 -24.60
N ASP A 18 11.65 49.91 -25.86
CA ASP A 18 12.47 48.75 -26.24
C ASP A 18 13.92 48.94 -25.78
N ARG A 19 14.58 47.87 -25.36
CA ARG A 19 16.01 47.67 -25.65
C ARG A 19 16.30 46.21 -26.02
N ARG A 20 16.93 46.06 -27.19
CA ARG A 20 17.49 44.80 -27.69
C ARG A 20 18.89 44.56 -27.11
N ARG A 21 19.25 43.27 -27.03
CA ARG A 21 20.58 42.64 -27.21
C ARG A 21 21.82 43.31 -26.60
N ASP A 22 22.62 42.47 -25.94
CA ASP A 22 23.93 42.14 -26.50
C ASP A 22 24.28 40.67 -26.25
N ASP A 23 24.94 40.06 -27.24
CA ASP A 23 25.44 38.69 -27.18
C ASP A 23 26.83 38.68 -26.52
N ARG A 24 27.09 37.75 -25.58
CA ARG A 24 28.47 37.35 -25.25
C ARG A 24 28.53 35.94 -24.65
N ALA A 25 29.03 35.01 -25.46
CA ALA A 25 29.56 33.75 -24.95
C ALA A 25 30.91 34.00 -24.25
N ALA A 26 31.07 33.40 -23.08
CA ALA A 26 32.37 33.18 -22.45
C ALA A 26 32.31 31.83 -21.73
N GLU A 27 33.22 30.94 -22.11
CA GLU A 27 33.24 29.52 -21.76
C GLU A 27 33.36 29.30 -20.24
N GLY A 28 32.45 28.50 -19.68
CA GLY A 28 32.61 27.93 -18.34
C GLY A 28 33.34 26.58 -18.42
N PRO A 29 34.46 26.38 -17.71
CA PRO A 29 35.06 25.06 -17.60
C PRO A 29 34.25 24.23 -16.61
N PHE A 30 33.77 23.07 -17.03
CA PHE A 30 33.80 21.78 -16.30
C PHE A 30 32.99 20.75 -17.08
N ALA A 31 33.70 19.97 -17.90
CA ALA A 31 33.17 18.75 -18.49
C ALA A 31 33.43 17.57 -17.54
N VAL A 32 32.62 16.51 -17.69
CA VAL A 32 32.83 15.15 -17.14
C VAL A 32 32.85 15.04 -15.60
N TRP A 33 31.82 14.40 -15.04
CA TRP A 33 31.92 13.81 -13.70
C TRP A 33 32.67 12.48 -13.80
N ASP A 34 33.85 12.44 -13.19
CA ASP A 34 34.72 11.27 -13.01
C ASP A 34 34.33 10.54 -11.71
N PRO A 35 34.04 9.21 -11.71
CA PRO A 35 33.61 8.47 -10.53
C PRO A 35 34.75 8.15 -9.52
N SER A 36 35.59 9.15 -9.18
CA SER A 36 36.74 8.96 -8.28
C SER A 36 36.98 10.08 -7.25
N THR A 37 35.98 10.39 -6.42
CA THR A 37 36.13 11.22 -5.19
C THR A 37 35.54 10.56 -3.95
N LEU A 38 35.86 9.28 -3.76
CA LEU A 38 35.50 8.52 -2.56
C LEU A 38 36.52 8.77 -1.42
N VAL A 39 36.42 9.93 -0.74
CA VAL A 39 37.25 10.25 0.45
C VAL A 39 36.43 10.87 1.59
N GLY A 40 36.04 10.00 2.53
CA GLY A 40 36.24 10.28 3.97
C GLY A 40 35.38 11.35 4.67
N GLY A 41 34.06 11.13 4.77
CA GLY A 41 33.19 11.84 5.73
C GLY A 41 32.68 10.92 6.85
N ARG A 42 33.46 10.72 7.93
CA ARG A 42 32.97 9.96 9.11
C ARG A 42 31.96 10.80 9.90
N ALA A 43 30.67 10.51 9.76
CA ALA A 43 29.67 10.93 10.74
C ALA A 43 29.96 10.26 12.09
N ALA A 44 30.20 11.06 13.15
CA ALA A 44 30.52 10.53 14.47
C ALA A 44 29.24 10.10 15.21
N LEU A 45 29.22 8.85 15.66
CA LEU A 45 28.20 8.35 16.59
C LEU A 45 28.22 9.15 17.90
N PRO A 46 27.07 9.37 18.57
CA PRO A 46 27.05 9.98 19.89
C PRO A 46 27.82 9.10 20.91
N PRO A 47 28.52 9.71 21.90
CA PRO A 47 29.36 8.96 22.82
C PRO A 47 28.55 8.06 23.75
N VAL A 48 28.98 6.80 23.86
CA VAL A 48 28.47 5.84 24.84
C VAL A 48 28.82 6.32 26.25
N PRO A 49 27.88 6.37 27.22
CA PRO A 49 28.19 6.74 28.59
C PRO A 49 29.13 5.71 29.25
N PRO A 50 30.12 6.13 30.05
CA PRO A 50 31.12 5.23 30.62
C PRO A 50 30.50 4.27 31.66
N PRO A 51 30.98 3.02 31.74
CA PRO A 51 30.53 2.08 32.75
C PRO A 51 30.89 2.57 34.17
N ALA A 52 30.00 2.33 35.13
CA ALA A 52 30.20 2.71 36.52
C ALA A 52 31.44 2.02 37.11
N ARG A 53 32.28 2.78 37.82
CA ARG A 53 33.49 2.26 38.48
C ARG A 53 33.12 1.30 39.63
N PRO A 54 33.74 0.10 39.71
CA PRO A 54 33.72 -0.68 40.94
C PRO A 54 34.60 -0.03 42.02
N ALA A 55 34.26 -0.28 43.29
CA ALA A 55 34.99 0.22 44.46
C ALA A 55 36.38 -0.46 44.60
N PRO A 56 37.37 0.20 45.22
CA PRO A 56 38.73 -0.34 45.31
C PRO A 56 38.83 -1.51 46.30
N SER A 57 39.60 -2.53 45.92
CA SER A 57 40.11 -3.55 46.83
C SER A 57 41.65 -3.55 46.79
N ASN A 58 42.27 -3.67 47.97
CA ASN A 58 43.72 -3.67 48.14
C ASN A 58 44.29 -5.05 47.79
N GLY A 59 45.42 -5.13 47.07
CA GLY A 59 46.05 -6.42 46.76
C GLY A 59 47.29 -6.37 45.85
N THR A 60 48.43 -6.01 46.45
CA THR A 60 49.82 -6.43 46.16
C THR A 60 50.16 -7.18 44.85
N ALA A 61 51.09 -6.64 44.06
CA ALA A 61 51.74 -7.31 42.92
C ALA A 61 52.86 -8.29 43.33
N PRO A 62 53.27 -9.20 42.43
CA PRO A 62 54.68 -9.17 41.97
C PRO A 62 54.86 -9.33 40.45
N ALA A 63 56.11 -9.33 39.97
CA ALA A 63 56.49 -8.95 38.59
C ALA A 63 56.84 -10.09 37.61
N ALA A 64 56.73 -9.76 36.31
CA ALA A 64 57.48 -10.15 35.09
C ALA A 64 58.20 -11.53 34.97
N PRO A 65 58.22 -12.14 33.76
CA PRO A 65 59.23 -11.76 32.75
C PRO A 65 58.70 -11.64 31.30
N ALA A 66 59.59 -11.36 30.34
CA ALA A 66 59.27 -10.89 28.98
C ALA A 66 59.83 -11.76 27.83
N ALA A 67 59.45 -11.37 26.59
CA ALA A 67 59.95 -11.81 25.27
C ALA A 67 59.42 -13.18 24.72
N PRO A 68 59.46 -13.44 23.39
CA PRO A 68 59.97 -12.61 22.27
C PRO A 68 59.00 -12.42 21.07
N ALA A 69 59.47 -11.71 20.04
CA ALA A 69 58.98 -11.68 18.65
C ALA A 69 60.21 -11.83 17.70
N PRO A 70 60.13 -11.86 16.35
CA PRO A 70 59.00 -12.00 15.40
C PRO A 70 59.20 -13.27 14.49
N PRO A 71 58.66 -13.38 13.24
CA PRO A 71 59.25 -12.71 12.07
C PRO A 71 58.24 -12.13 11.05
N GLY A 72 58.74 -11.34 10.09
CA GLY A 72 57.96 -10.54 9.13
C GLY A 72 57.52 -11.24 7.83
N PRO A 73 56.95 -10.47 6.87
CA PRO A 73 56.31 -11.00 5.67
C PRO A 73 57.33 -11.45 4.61
N ARG A 74 56.94 -12.46 3.83
CA ARG A 74 57.73 -13.02 2.73
C ARG A 74 57.19 -12.50 1.39
N GLU A 75 58.02 -11.82 0.62
CA GLU A 75 57.74 -11.50 -0.78
C GLU A 75 57.84 -12.77 -1.63
N GLU A 76 56.88 -13.01 -2.54
CA GLU A 76 57.12 -13.93 -3.66
C GLU A 76 56.45 -13.46 -4.96
N LYS A 77 57.20 -13.65 -6.04
CA LYS A 77 57.18 -12.92 -7.30
C LYS A 77 55.97 -13.18 -8.21
N ALA A 78 55.69 -12.17 -9.03
CA ALA A 78 54.78 -12.21 -10.18
C ALA A 78 55.09 -13.33 -11.20
N ARG A 79 54.02 -13.87 -11.82
CA ARG A 79 54.03 -14.48 -13.16
C ARG A 79 52.67 -14.31 -13.86
N THR A 80 52.72 -13.95 -15.12
CA THR A 80 51.63 -13.88 -16.12
C THR A 80 52.27 -14.06 -17.51
N PRO A 81 51.52 -14.32 -18.59
CA PRO A 81 50.28 -15.11 -18.73
C PRO A 81 50.49 -16.31 -19.71
N GLY A 82 49.48 -17.18 -19.87
CA GLY A 82 49.48 -18.27 -20.86
C GLY A 82 48.06 -18.65 -21.28
N ALA A 83 47.84 -18.91 -22.58
CA ALA A 83 46.51 -18.97 -23.20
C ALA A 83 45.81 -20.34 -23.15
N ALA A 84 44.50 -20.34 -23.44
CA ALA A 84 43.61 -21.50 -23.57
C ALA A 84 43.88 -22.34 -24.84
N PRO A 85 43.22 -23.51 -25.08
CA PRO A 85 41.86 -23.47 -25.69
C PRO A 85 40.91 -24.69 -25.39
N VAL A 86 39.60 -24.56 -25.71
CA VAL A 86 38.50 -25.57 -26.00
C VAL A 86 38.39 -26.91 -25.20
N ASP A 87 37.25 -27.59 -24.98
CA ASP A 87 35.91 -27.59 -25.64
C ASP A 87 34.77 -28.17 -24.75
N ALA A 88 33.52 -27.99 -25.20
CA ALA A 88 32.31 -28.83 -25.06
C ALA A 88 31.80 -29.31 -23.66
N GLY A 89 30.56 -28.90 -23.30
CA GLY A 89 29.76 -29.56 -22.25
C GLY A 89 28.55 -28.80 -21.69
N ARG A 90 27.41 -28.80 -22.41
CA ARG A 90 26.06 -28.41 -21.90
C ARG A 90 25.09 -29.57 -22.21
N PRO A 91 23.88 -29.68 -21.60
CA PRO A 91 23.31 -28.88 -20.50
C PRO A 91 22.72 -29.72 -19.34
N ALA A 92 22.30 -29.06 -18.26
CA ALA A 92 21.28 -29.57 -17.35
C ALA A 92 20.43 -28.40 -16.80
N GLU A 93 19.15 -28.35 -17.18
CA GLU A 93 18.16 -27.45 -16.57
C GLU A 93 17.65 -28.04 -15.25
N PRO A 94 17.43 -27.22 -14.21
CA PRO A 94 16.43 -27.48 -13.19
C PRO A 94 15.10 -26.79 -13.55
N ALA A 95 14.01 -27.56 -13.56
CA ALA A 95 12.67 -27.09 -13.94
C ALA A 95 12.08 -26.05 -12.96
N PRO A 96 11.18 -25.15 -13.43
CA PRO A 96 10.49 -24.20 -12.56
C PRO A 96 9.42 -24.90 -11.69
N GLY A 97 9.52 -24.74 -10.37
CA GLY A 97 8.49 -25.22 -9.43
C GLY A 97 7.15 -24.47 -9.61
N SER A 98 6.07 -25.21 -9.79
CA SER A 98 4.70 -24.67 -9.92
C SER A 98 4.18 -24.12 -8.58
N PHE A 99 3.67 -22.89 -8.60
CA PHE A 99 2.99 -22.28 -7.45
C PHE A 99 1.48 -22.64 -7.39
N ALA A 100 1.02 -23.55 -8.24
CA ALA A 100 -0.41 -23.82 -8.49
C ALA A 100 -1.03 -24.86 -7.54
N ASP A 101 -0.25 -25.80 -6.99
CA ASP A 101 -0.75 -27.03 -6.37
C ASP A 101 -1.18 -26.92 -4.89
N ARG A 102 -1.48 -25.70 -4.39
CA ARG A 102 -1.98 -25.49 -3.01
C ARG A 102 -3.43 -25.02 -2.88
N PHE A 103 -4.18 -25.01 -3.98
CA PHE A 103 -5.62 -24.75 -3.98
C PHE A 103 -6.44 -26.00 -4.38
N GLY A 104 -6.18 -27.13 -3.72
CA GLY A 104 -6.96 -28.37 -3.84
C GLY A 104 -7.85 -28.59 -2.61
N GLY A 105 -9.17 -28.69 -2.82
CA GLY A 105 -10.13 -29.12 -1.81
C GLY A 105 -10.11 -30.65 -1.59
N PRO A 106 -10.76 -31.17 -0.53
CA PRO A 106 -10.70 -32.59 -0.19
C PRO A 106 -11.48 -33.47 -1.19
N GLU A 107 -10.86 -34.56 -1.59
CA GLU A 107 -11.40 -35.57 -2.49
C GLU A 107 -12.44 -36.46 -1.77
N VAL A 108 -13.63 -36.61 -2.37
CA VAL A 108 -14.69 -37.49 -1.85
C VAL A 108 -14.52 -38.88 -2.44
N LEU A 109 -14.23 -39.87 -1.58
CA LEU A 109 -14.00 -41.24 -2.00
C LEU A 109 -15.32 -42.01 -2.18
N ASP A 110 -15.81 -42.12 -3.41
CA ASP A 110 -16.88 -43.06 -3.76
C ASP A 110 -16.29 -44.43 -4.14
N LYS A 111 -16.78 -45.50 -3.51
CA LYS A 111 -16.55 -46.88 -3.94
C LYS A 111 -17.83 -47.71 -3.79
N SER A 112 -18.28 -48.19 -4.94
CA SER A 112 -19.52 -48.91 -5.14
C SER A 112 -19.36 -50.44 -4.99
N ALA A 113 -20.39 -51.11 -4.46
CA ALA A 113 -20.64 -52.53 -4.69
C ALA A 113 -22.13 -52.88 -4.46
N ARG A 114 -22.78 -53.43 -5.49
CA ARG A 114 -24.04 -54.21 -5.36
C ARG A 114 -23.70 -55.70 -5.31
N PRO A 115 -24.60 -56.55 -4.78
CA PRO A 115 -25.31 -57.46 -5.70
C PRO A 115 -26.83 -57.53 -5.45
N ALA A 116 -27.51 -58.55 -5.98
CA ALA A 116 -28.92 -58.47 -6.43
C ALA A 116 -29.98 -59.25 -5.61
N LYS A 117 -31.24 -58.84 -5.82
CA LYS A 117 -32.57 -59.54 -5.84
C LYS A 117 -32.62 -61.07 -5.55
N PRO A 118 -33.75 -61.64 -5.02
CA PRO A 118 -35.08 -61.47 -5.66
C PRO A 118 -36.42 -61.60 -4.85
N ASP A 119 -37.48 -61.10 -5.50
CA ASP A 119 -38.91 -61.52 -5.60
C ASP A 119 -39.98 -61.55 -4.47
N ARG A 120 -41.24 -61.29 -4.92
CA ARG A 120 -42.59 -61.58 -4.32
C ARG A 120 -42.98 -60.94 -2.96
N THR A 121 -44.25 -60.63 -2.62
CA THR A 121 -45.59 -60.83 -3.25
C THR A 121 -46.64 -59.80 -2.75
N GLU A 122 -47.65 -59.52 -3.57
CA GLU A 122 -49.08 -59.23 -3.24
C GLU A 122 -49.60 -57.96 -2.50
N LYS A 123 -50.89 -57.68 -2.78
CA LYS A 123 -51.83 -56.61 -2.31
C LYS A 123 -52.75 -57.19 -1.20
N PRO A 124 -53.89 -56.58 -0.73
CA PRO A 124 -54.53 -55.25 -0.92
C PRO A 124 -54.72 -54.51 0.45
N ASP A 125 -55.45 -53.39 0.69
CA ASP A 125 -56.82 -53.04 0.25
C ASP A 125 -57.23 -51.54 0.44
N LYS A 126 -58.39 -51.18 -0.13
CA LYS A 126 -59.11 -49.87 -0.04
C LYS A 126 -60.13 -49.88 1.12
N PRO A 127 -60.60 -48.72 1.69
CA PRO A 127 -61.54 -47.73 1.06
C PRO A 127 -61.14 -46.23 1.32
N ALA A 128 -61.83 -45.15 0.86
CA ALA A 128 -62.82 -44.89 -0.21
C ALA A 128 -62.87 -43.36 -0.63
N LYS A 129 -64.03 -42.68 -0.53
CA LYS A 129 -64.43 -41.29 -0.92
C LYS A 129 -65.79 -40.96 -0.24
N PRO A 130 -66.27 -39.69 -0.04
CA PRO A 130 -66.67 -38.69 -1.07
C PRO A 130 -66.24 -37.23 -0.76
N ALA A 131 -66.16 -36.22 -1.66
CA ALA A 131 -66.77 -35.86 -2.96
C ALA A 131 -68.02 -34.93 -2.91
N ARG A 132 -67.83 -33.63 -3.23
CA ARG A 132 -68.80 -32.59 -3.72
C ARG A 132 -68.07 -31.23 -3.76
N LYS A 133 -68.37 -30.22 -4.60
CA LYS A 133 -69.04 -30.11 -5.93
C LYS A 133 -68.62 -28.75 -6.55
N ALA A 134 -68.83 -28.53 -7.85
CA ALA A 134 -68.29 -27.37 -8.59
C ALA A 134 -69.32 -26.29 -8.99
N ALA A 135 -68.82 -25.07 -9.25
CA ALA A 135 -69.31 -24.01 -10.16
C ALA A 135 -68.08 -23.12 -10.47
N VAL A 136 -67.66 -22.77 -11.69
CA VAL A 136 -68.33 -22.16 -12.86
C VAL A 136 -68.89 -20.77 -12.54
N ALA A 137 -68.57 -19.67 -13.24
CA ALA A 137 -67.42 -19.27 -14.08
C ALA A 137 -67.62 -17.77 -14.39
N ASP A 138 -66.58 -16.93 -14.49
CA ASP A 138 -66.68 -15.74 -15.35
C ASP A 138 -65.34 -15.18 -15.84
N LYS A 139 -65.39 -14.39 -16.90
CA LYS A 139 -64.25 -13.83 -17.64
C LYS A 139 -63.73 -12.53 -17.03
N ALA A 140 -62.43 -12.47 -16.75
CA ALA A 140 -61.64 -11.25 -16.94
C ALA A 140 -60.16 -11.62 -17.09
N ALA A 141 -59.53 -11.25 -18.21
CA ALA A 141 -58.08 -11.27 -18.32
C ALA A 141 -57.50 -9.96 -17.76
N PRO A 142 -56.43 -10.05 -16.96
CA PRO A 142 -55.30 -9.21 -17.27
C PRO A 142 -53.96 -9.96 -17.26
N LYS A 143 -53.09 -9.53 -18.17
CA LYS A 143 -51.61 -9.52 -18.19
C LYS A 143 -50.84 -10.51 -17.31
N ASP A 144 -49.87 -11.15 -17.95
CA ASP A 144 -48.74 -11.82 -17.30
C ASP A 144 -48.05 -10.87 -16.29
N GLU A 145 -48.26 -11.11 -15.00
CA GLU A 145 -47.40 -10.57 -13.95
C GLU A 145 -46.16 -11.45 -13.85
N GLU A 146 -45.00 -10.87 -14.17
CA GLU A 146 -43.72 -11.51 -13.91
C GLU A 146 -43.63 -11.91 -12.45
N ARG A 147 -43.33 -13.18 -12.24
CA ARG A 147 -43.16 -13.77 -10.91
C ARG A 147 -41.85 -13.27 -10.31
N GLN A 148 -41.86 -12.06 -9.76
CA GLN A 148 -40.74 -11.53 -8.99
C GLN A 148 -40.45 -12.50 -7.85
N GLU A 149 -39.29 -13.15 -7.91
CA GLU A 149 -38.75 -13.88 -6.77
C GLU A 149 -38.58 -12.86 -5.62
N PRO A 150 -38.96 -13.20 -4.39
CA PRO A 150 -38.86 -12.27 -3.28
C PRO A 150 -37.39 -11.94 -3.03
N GLU A 151 -37.01 -10.72 -3.38
CA GLU A 151 -35.68 -10.16 -3.11
C GLU A 151 -35.40 -10.29 -1.61
N ALA A 152 -34.41 -11.12 -1.27
CA ALA A 152 -34.09 -11.42 0.12
C ALA A 152 -33.74 -10.11 0.85
N PRO A 153 -34.22 -9.90 2.09
CA PRO A 153 -34.08 -8.62 2.77
C PRO A 153 -32.61 -8.24 2.87
N ALA A 154 -32.29 -7.03 2.39
CA ALA A 154 -30.94 -6.51 2.28
C ALA A 154 -30.15 -6.75 3.58
N SER A 155 -29.19 -7.68 3.52
CA SER A 155 -28.29 -7.95 4.63
C SER A 155 -27.56 -6.67 5.02
N ALA A 156 -27.34 -6.48 6.33
CA ALA A 156 -26.62 -5.33 6.88
C ALA A 156 -25.38 -4.98 6.04
N PRO A 157 -25.11 -3.69 5.77
CA PRO A 157 -24.22 -3.25 4.70
C PRO A 157 -22.90 -4.00 4.74
N GLU A 158 -22.60 -4.71 3.63
CA GLU A 158 -21.37 -5.45 3.46
C GLU A 158 -20.19 -4.54 3.79
N SER A 159 -19.16 -5.07 4.46
CA SER A 159 -18.07 -4.27 5.06
C SER A 159 -17.09 -3.71 4.04
N THR A 160 -17.58 -2.99 3.04
CA THR A 160 -16.83 -2.44 1.91
C THR A 160 -15.77 -1.46 2.38
N ILE A 161 -14.52 -1.83 2.09
CA ILE A 161 -13.33 -0.99 2.21
C ILE A 161 -12.92 -0.54 0.79
N THR A 162 -12.95 0.76 0.53
CA THR A 162 -12.54 1.34 -0.76
C THR A 162 -11.09 1.82 -0.70
N LEU A 163 -10.31 1.56 -1.76
CA LEU A 163 -8.96 2.10 -1.93
C LEU A 163 -9.01 3.41 -2.73
N TRP A 164 -8.31 4.42 -2.24
CA TRP A 164 -8.29 5.78 -2.75
C TRP A 164 -6.86 6.29 -2.79
N GLY A 165 -6.49 7.09 -3.78
CA GLY A 165 -5.17 7.71 -3.88
C GLY A 165 -4.92 8.22 -5.30
N GLY A 166 -4.04 9.21 -5.42
CA GLY A 166 -3.75 9.86 -6.71
C GLY A 166 -3.07 8.97 -7.75
N MET A 167 -2.68 9.58 -8.86
CA MET A 167 -1.85 8.92 -9.87
C MET A 167 -0.45 8.62 -9.31
N GLY A 168 0.09 7.44 -9.62
CA GLY A 168 1.43 7.04 -9.19
C GLY A 168 1.60 6.72 -7.69
N SER A 169 0.56 6.84 -6.86
CA SER A 169 0.68 6.63 -5.40
C SER A 169 0.91 5.17 -4.97
N GLY A 170 0.89 4.22 -5.91
CA GLY A 170 1.21 2.81 -5.66
C GLY A 170 0.02 1.94 -5.25
N LYS A 171 -1.24 2.38 -5.49
CA LYS A 171 -2.47 1.61 -5.23
C LYS A 171 -2.39 0.14 -5.70
N SER A 172 -2.10 -0.05 -6.99
CA SER A 172 -2.02 -1.37 -7.63
C SER A 172 -0.88 -2.22 -7.05
N THR A 173 0.26 -1.58 -6.74
CA THR A 173 1.42 -2.22 -6.09
C THR A 173 1.11 -2.64 -4.65
N LEU A 174 0.39 -1.82 -3.88
CA LEU A 174 -0.06 -2.13 -2.51
C LEU A 174 -1.04 -3.31 -2.51
N LEU A 175 -1.93 -3.39 -3.49
CA LEU A 175 -2.84 -4.53 -3.65
C LEU A 175 -2.10 -5.81 -4.06
N ALA A 176 -1.14 -5.71 -5.00
CA ALA A 176 -0.24 -6.81 -5.31
C ALA A 176 0.52 -7.29 -4.05
N ALA A 177 0.98 -6.34 -3.23
CA ALA A 177 1.70 -6.61 -1.98
C ALA A 177 0.85 -7.32 -0.91
N LEU A 178 -0.45 -7.00 -0.83
CA LEU A 178 -1.38 -7.60 0.13
C LEU A 178 -1.44 -9.13 0.03
N SER A 179 -1.33 -9.71 -1.17
CA SER A 179 -1.37 -11.17 -1.40
C SER A 179 -0.21 -11.93 -0.72
N ARG A 180 0.91 -11.23 -0.44
CA ARG A 180 2.06 -11.73 0.31
C ARG A 180 2.02 -11.34 1.78
N ALA A 181 1.52 -10.14 2.11
CA ALA A 181 1.40 -9.66 3.49
C ALA A 181 0.49 -10.57 4.34
N VAL A 182 -0.58 -11.12 3.76
CA VAL A 182 -1.43 -12.15 4.42
C VAL A 182 -0.71 -13.47 4.70
N GLN A 183 0.47 -13.69 4.14
CA GLN A 183 1.28 -14.90 4.41
C GLN A 183 2.30 -14.68 5.52
N ASP A 184 2.41 -13.48 6.08
CA ASP A 184 3.35 -13.17 7.15
C ASP A 184 2.85 -13.73 8.50
N PRO A 185 3.60 -14.65 9.15
CA PRO A 185 3.22 -15.23 10.44
C PRO A 185 3.03 -14.23 11.59
N MET A 186 3.54 -12.99 11.48
CA MET A 186 3.34 -11.95 12.49
C MET A 186 1.85 -11.63 12.72
N TYR A 187 1.03 -11.73 11.68
CA TYR A 187 -0.41 -11.46 11.73
C TYR A 187 -1.23 -12.70 12.08
N GLY A 188 -0.59 -13.86 12.27
CA GLY A 188 -1.25 -15.14 12.51
C GLY A 188 -1.47 -15.91 11.21
N LYS A 189 -2.61 -16.60 11.10
CA LYS A 189 -2.95 -17.37 9.89
C LYS A 189 -4.02 -16.63 9.10
N TRP A 190 -3.65 -16.01 7.99
CA TRP A 190 -4.58 -15.33 7.09
C TRP A 190 -4.72 -16.06 5.76
N SER A 191 -5.82 -15.77 5.08
CA SER A 191 -6.14 -16.25 3.74
C SER A 191 -6.97 -15.18 3.01
N MET A 192 -6.72 -15.06 1.70
CA MET A 192 -7.39 -14.12 0.83
C MET A 192 -8.14 -14.91 -0.25
N TRP A 193 -9.47 -14.77 -0.27
CA TRP A 193 -10.36 -15.54 -1.14
C TRP A 193 -11.04 -14.60 -2.14
N PRO A 194 -10.66 -14.60 -3.43
CA PRO A 194 -11.36 -13.84 -4.46
C PRO A 194 -12.81 -14.32 -4.61
N GLU A 195 -13.77 -13.40 -4.69
CA GLU A 195 -15.20 -13.74 -4.74
C GLU A 195 -15.69 -14.08 -6.17
N ASP A 196 -14.91 -13.71 -7.20
CA ASP A 196 -15.23 -13.99 -8.59
C ASP A 196 -13.96 -14.26 -9.44
N HIS A 197 -14.17 -14.76 -10.67
CA HIS A 197 -13.07 -15.16 -11.55
C HIS A 197 -12.25 -13.97 -12.10
N ALA A 198 -12.86 -12.80 -12.30
CA ALA A 198 -12.14 -11.60 -12.74
C ALA A 198 -11.28 -11.06 -11.60
N SER A 199 -11.80 -11.01 -10.38
CA SER A 199 -11.06 -10.67 -9.17
C SER A 199 -9.91 -11.65 -8.91
N LYS A 200 -10.15 -12.97 -9.08
CA LYS A 200 -9.09 -14.00 -8.99
C LYS A 200 -7.98 -13.76 -10.02
N LYS A 201 -8.36 -13.54 -11.29
CA LYS A 201 -7.38 -13.30 -12.36
C LYS A 201 -6.58 -12.03 -12.07
N PHE A 202 -7.22 -10.91 -11.79
CA PHE A 202 -6.55 -9.65 -11.55
C PHE A 202 -5.56 -9.69 -10.38
N LEU A 203 -5.96 -10.27 -9.24
CA LEU A 203 -5.06 -10.44 -8.09
C LEU A 203 -3.89 -11.39 -8.39
N SER A 204 -4.12 -12.42 -9.21
CA SER A 204 -3.07 -13.33 -9.66
C SER A 204 -2.09 -12.67 -10.63
N ASP A 205 -2.59 -11.87 -11.58
CA ASP A 205 -1.78 -11.15 -12.57
C ASP A 205 -0.92 -10.08 -11.87
N LEU A 206 -1.49 -9.30 -10.95
CA LEU A 206 -0.76 -8.36 -10.10
C LEU A 206 0.34 -9.04 -9.27
N ALA A 207 0.05 -10.18 -8.64
CA ALA A 207 1.03 -10.93 -7.86
C ALA A 207 2.13 -11.54 -8.74
N HIS A 208 1.81 -11.98 -9.97
CA HIS A 208 2.79 -12.47 -10.93
C HIS A 208 3.79 -11.38 -11.30
N ILE A 209 3.30 -10.20 -11.68
CA ILE A 209 4.15 -9.06 -12.06
C ILE A 209 5.10 -8.67 -10.92
N LEU A 210 4.55 -8.48 -9.70
CA LEU A 210 5.35 -8.01 -8.57
C LEU A 210 6.36 -9.07 -8.07
N TYR A 211 5.96 -10.33 -7.90
CA TYR A 211 6.80 -11.34 -7.23
C TYR A 211 7.62 -12.21 -8.18
N ARG A 212 7.14 -12.45 -9.40
CA ARG A 212 7.79 -13.33 -10.36
C ARG A 212 8.54 -12.56 -11.44
N ASP A 213 7.91 -11.58 -12.05
CA ASP A 213 8.55 -10.76 -13.10
C ASP A 213 9.47 -9.69 -12.47
N ARG A 214 9.29 -9.41 -11.17
CA ARG A 214 10.08 -8.47 -10.35
C ARG A 214 10.11 -7.05 -10.91
N THR A 215 8.96 -6.61 -11.39
CA THR A 215 8.70 -5.28 -11.92
C THR A 215 7.49 -4.67 -11.23
N PHE A 216 7.36 -3.35 -11.30
CA PHE A 216 6.15 -2.67 -10.85
C PHE A 216 4.98 -2.97 -11.81
N PRO A 217 3.75 -3.19 -11.30
CA PRO A 217 2.57 -3.22 -12.15
C PRO A 217 2.39 -1.85 -12.83
N MET A 218 1.99 -1.87 -14.10
CA MET A 218 1.68 -0.65 -14.84
C MET A 218 0.57 0.15 -14.16
N ALA A 219 0.61 1.47 -14.29
CA ALA A 219 -0.47 2.34 -13.83
C ALA A 219 -1.79 1.94 -14.51
N THR A 220 -2.86 1.85 -13.74
CA THR A 220 -4.20 1.52 -14.25
C THR A 220 -4.69 2.64 -15.17
N LEU A 221 -4.83 2.35 -16.48
CA LEU A 221 -5.23 3.30 -17.52
C LEU A 221 -6.74 3.32 -17.82
N THR A 222 -7.46 2.27 -17.44
CA THR A 222 -8.90 2.10 -17.72
C THR A 222 -9.66 1.74 -16.44
N GLU A 223 -10.98 2.00 -16.37
CA GLU A 223 -11.78 1.53 -15.23
C GLU A 223 -11.73 -0.01 -15.16
N GLN A 224 -11.11 -0.52 -14.10
CA GLN A 224 -11.12 -1.94 -13.79
C GLN A 224 -12.45 -2.32 -13.13
N ARG A 225 -12.89 -3.57 -13.32
CA ARG A 225 -14.01 -4.09 -12.55
C ARG A 225 -13.68 -4.07 -11.05
N PRO A 226 -14.66 -3.86 -10.15
CA PRO A 226 -14.42 -3.92 -8.71
C PRO A 226 -13.83 -5.27 -8.32
N VAL A 227 -12.68 -5.25 -7.65
CA VAL A 227 -11.94 -6.42 -7.19
C VAL A 227 -12.52 -6.83 -5.85
N ARG A 228 -13.20 -7.96 -5.81
CA ARG A 228 -13.87 -8.49 -4.62
C ARG A 228 -13.11 -9.66 -4.05
N PHE A 229 -12.75 -9.57 -2.79
CA PHE A 229 -12.12 -10.65 -2.06
C PHE A 229 -12.48 -10.60 -0.57
N THR A 230 -12.57 -11.76 0.06
CA THR A 230 -12.71 -11.89 1.50
C THR A 230 -11.34 -12.14 2.13
N LEU A 231 -10.99 -11.33 3.13
CA LEU A 231 -9.88 -11.57 4.03
C LEU A 231 -10.40 -12.31 5.26
N ALA A 232 -9.90 -13.53 5.47
CA ALA A 232 -10.23 -14.36 6.63
C ALA A 232 -8.94 -14.73 7.38
N GLY A 233 -8.93 -14.64 8.71
CA GLY A 233 -7.75 -15.01 9.48
C GLY A 233 -7.97 -15.22 10.97
N ASP A 234 -7.00 -15.91 11.58
CA ASP A 234 -6.92 -16.20 13.01
C ASP A 234 -5.76 -15.41 13.64
N LEU A 235 -6.11 -14.47 14.51
CA LEU A 235 -5.19 -13.65 15.30
C LEU A 235 -4.68 -14.34 16.57
N THR A 236 -5.11 -15.56 16.88
CA THR A 236 -4.78 -16.27 18.13
C THR A 236 -3.26 -16.36 18.31
N GLY A 237 -2.76 -15.86 19.45
CA GLY A 237 -1.33 -15.86 19.79
C GLY A 237 -0.50 -14.73 19.18
N THR A 238 -1.10 -13.82 18.41
CA THR A 238 -0.42 -12.65 17.82
C THR A 238 -0.47 -11.43 18.74
N ARG A 239 0.31 -10.38 18.42
CA ARG A 239 0.21 -9.05 19.08
C ARG A 239 -1.18 -8.38 18.94
N PHE A 240 -1.99 -8.87 17.99
CA PHE A 240 -3.32 -8.34 17.66
C PHE A 240 -4.46 -9.11 18.36
N SER A 241 -4.17 -10.23 19.02
CA SER A 241 -5.14 -11.03 19.78
C SER A 241 -5.85 -10.18 20.85
N ARG A 242 -7.19 -10.21 20.83
CA ARG A 242 -8.04 -9.50 21.81
C ARG A 242 -8.12 -10.26 23.14
N ALA A 243 -7.80 -11.56 23.16
CA ALA A 243 -7.84 -12.41 24.35
C ALA A 243 -6.87 -11.96 25.46
N GLY A 244 -5.74 -11.32 25.11
CA GLY A 244 -4.69 -10.93 26.06
C GLY A 244 -5.13 -9.95 27.16
N ARG A 245 -6.15 -9.11 26.92
CA ARG A 245 -6.60 -8.06 27.85
C ARG A 245 -7.57 -8.51 28.94
N ARG A 246 -8.03 -9.78 28.95
CA ARG A 246 -9.03 -10.28 29.94
C ARG A 246 -8.62 -11.61 30.59
N ARG A 247 -7.39 -11.66 31.12
CA ARG A 247 -6.78 -12.86 31.76
C ARG A 247 -7.52 -13.42 33.00
N TRP A 248 -8.67 -12.85 33.39
CA TRP A 248 -9.48 -13.21 34.56
C TRP A 248 -10.82 -13.90 34.26
N ARG A 249 -11.20 -14.10 32.98
CA ARG A 249 -12.38 -14.91 32.63
C ARG A 249 -11.96 -16.22 31.98
N ARG A 250 -11.92 -17.30 32.77
CA ARG A 250 -11.75 -18.67 32.27
C ARG A 250 -12.91 -19.01 31.31
N GLY A 251 -12.61 -19.48 30.11
CA GLY A 251 -13.57 -20.17 29.24
C GLY A 251 -14.13 -19.42 28.01
N ALA A 252 -13.88 -18.12 27.86
CA ALA A 252 -14.24 -17.36 26.65
C ALA A 252 -13.04 -16.45 26.25
N ASP A 253 -12.66 -16.27 24.99
CA ASP A 253 -13.55 -16.17 23.83
C ASP A 253 -12.76 -16.42 22.51
N ARG A 254 -12.49 -17.69 22.16
CA ARG A 254 -11.67 -18.03 20.95
C ARG A 254 -12.27 -17.50 19.64
N GLY A 255 -13.58 -17.24 19.59
CA GLY A 255 -14.25 -16.70 18.42
C GLY A 255 -13.94 -15.22 18.13
N ARG A 256 -13.34 -14.45 19.06
CA ARG A 256 -13.04 -13.02 18.84
C ARG A 256 -11.76 -12.73 18.08
N ASP A 257 -10.87 -13.72 17.99
CA ASP A 257 -9.60 -13.63 17.27
C ASP A 257 -9.71 -14.21 15.85
N LEU A 258 -10.78 -14.97 15.57
CA LEU A 258 -11.20 -15.27 14.20
C LEU A 258 -11.86 -14.02 13.60
N MET A 259 -11.40 -13.61 12.43
CA MET A 259 -11.90 -12.42 11.74
C MET A 259 -12.10 -12.69 10.27
N GLU A 260 -13.23 -12.23 9.75
CA GLU A 260 -13.57 -12.30 8.34
C GLU A 260 -14.12 -10.94 7.89
N PHE A 261 -13.75 -10.51 6.70
CA PHE A 261 -14.34 -9.35 6.04
C PHE A 261 -14.15 -9.35 4.53
N LYS A 262 -15.23 -8.99 3.84
CA LYS A 262 -15.21 -8.64 2.42
C LYS A 262 -14.48 -7.33 2.20
N VAL A 263 -13.74 -7.25 1.11
CA VAL A 263 -13.10 -6.05 0.58
C VAL A 263 -13.55 -5.92 -0.87
N THR A 264 -14.23 -4.83 -1.21
CA THR A 264 -14.53 -4.46 -2.60
C THR A 264 -13.66 -3.27 -2.96
N LEU A 265 -12.51 -3.57 -3.55
CA LEU A 265 -11.50 -2.60 -3.92
C LEU A 265 -11.72 -2.17 -5.37
N ARG A 266 -11.76 -0.86 -5.64
CA ARG A 266 -11.72 -0.34 -7.01
C ARG A 266 -10.36 0.30 -7.26
N ASP A 267 -9.56 -0.34 -8.11
CA ASP A 267 -8.39 0.31 -8.67
C ASP A 267 -8.86 1.13 -9.87
N LEU A 268 -9.19 2.40 -9.61
CA LEU A 268 -9.48 3.37 -10.66
C LEU A 268 -8.18 4.01 -11.15
N PRO A 269 -8.14 4.47 -12.43
CA PRO A 269 -7.08 5.34 -12.90
C PRO A 269 -6.85 6.51 -11.94
N GLY A 270 -5.59 6.92 -11.76
CA GLY A 270 -5.25 8.01 -10.83
C GLY A 270 -5.99 9.32 -11.13
N GLU A 271 -6.22 9.60 -12.41
CA GLU A 271 -6.99 10.74 -12.89
C GLU A 271 -8.48 10.69 -12.51
N ALA A 272 -9.06 9.51 -12.23
CA ALA A 272 -10.45 9.42 -11.79
C ALA A 272 -10.71 10.13 -10.45
N PHE A 273 -9.66 10.41 -9.69
CA PHE A 273 -9.69 11.15 -8.43
C PHE A 273 -9.41 12.65 -8.61
N ASP A 274 -8.91 13.08 -9.77
CA ASP A 274 -8.78 14.48 -10.18
C ASP A 274 -10.08 14.87 -10.89
N LEU A 275 -11.00 15.51 -10.15
CA LEU A 275 -12.34 15.83 -10.65
C LEU A 275 -12.36 16.91 -11.74
N HIS A 276 -11.23 17.58 -12.00
CA HIS A 276 -11.08 18.53 -13.10
C HIS A 276 -10.61 17.86 -14.39
N SER A 277 -10.02 16.67 -14.31
CA SER A 277 -9.68 15.86 -15.49
C SER A 277 -10.92 15.33 -16.23
N GLN A 278 -10.74 14.94 -17.50
CA GLN A 278 -11.79 14.28 -18.28
C GLN A 278 -12.23 12.96 -17.64
N THR A 279 -11.26 12.19 -17.13
CA THR A 279 -11.47 10.90 -16.46
C THR A 279 -12.26 11.07 -15.16
N GLY A 280 -11.90 12.06 -14.33
CA GLY A 280 -12.61 12.39 -13.09
C GLY A 280 -13.99 13.01 -13.33
N THR A 281 -14.18 13.80 -14.39
CA THR A 281 -15.51 14.26 -14.79
C THR A 281 -16.44 13.10 -15.15
N ALA A 282 -15.93 12.08 -15.84
CA ALA A 282 -16.72 10.91 -16.26
C ALA A 282 -16.99 9.91 -15.12
N LEU A 283 -16.02 9.69 -14.21
CA LEU A 283 -16.10 8.66 -13.16
C LEU A 283 -16.38 9.21 -11.76
N GLY A 284 -16.18 10.50 -11.52
CA GLY A 284 -16.19 11.14 -10.20
C GLY A 284 -17.51 10.99 -9.45
N GLY A 285 -18.65 11.17 -10.12
CA GLY A 285 -19.96 10.97 -9.47
C GLY A 285 -20.21 9.53 -9.01
N LYS A 286 -19.70 8.55 -9.76
CA LYS A 286 -19.74 7.12 -9.40
C LYS A 286 -18.82 6.85 -8.20
N LEU A 287 -17.57 7.33 -8.28
CA LEU A 287 -16.57 7.26 -7.22
C LEU A 287 -17.06 7.85 -5.90
N ILE A 288 -17.62 9.07 -5.93
CA ILE A 288 -18.18 9.74 -4.75
C ILE A 288 -19.31 8.92 -4.13
N LYS A 289 -20.23 8.39 -4.96
CA LYS A 289 -21.33 7.54 -4.50
C LYS A 289 -20.83 6.24 -3.84
N ASP A 290 -19.81 5.62 -4.42
CA ASP A 290 -19.18 4.39 -3.92
C ASP A 290 -18.39 4.64 -2.61
N LEU A 291 -17.62 5.73 -2.53
CA LEU A 291 -16.93 6.14 -1.31
C LEU A 291 -17.91 6.50 -0.20
N GLY A 292 -18.97 7.26 -0.50
CA GLY A 292 -20.05 7.56 0.44
C GLY A 292 -20.75 6.30 0.95
N ALA A 293 -20.93 5.28 0.10
CA ALA A 293 -21.50 3.97 0.49
C ALA A 293 -20.51 3.02 1.18
N SER A 294 -19.21 3.29 1.12
CA SER A 294 -18.21 2.46 1.81
C SER A 294 -18.37 2.57 3.33
N ARG A 295 -17.99 1.53 4.08
CA ARG A 295 -17.88 1.63 5.54
C ARG A 295 -16.58 2.31 5.94
N ALA A 296 -15.55 2.14 5.12
CA ALA A 296 -14.17 2.45 5.46
C ALA A 296 -13.33 2.69 4.21
N MET A 297 -12.26 3.46 4.38
CA MET A 297 -11.40 3.93 3.30
C MET A 297 -9.94 3.65 3.61
N VAL A 298 -9.17 3.20 2.62
CA VAL A 298 -7.71 3.22 2.65
C VAL A 298 -7.26 4.32 1.70
N TYR A 299 -6.66 5.39 2.23
CA TYR A 299 -6.14 6.49 1.43
C TYR A 299 -4.61 6.36 1.29
N VAL A 300 -4.15 6.15 0.07
CA VAL A 300 -2.75 5.92 -0.29
C VAL A 300 -2.13 7.24 -0.73
N VAL A 301 -1.38 7.84 0.19
CA VAL A 301 -0.61 9.07 0.02
C VAL A 301 0.73 8.75 -0.64
N ASP A 302 1.14 9.58 -1.59
CA ASP A 302 2.47 9.53 -2.19
C ASP A 302 3.37 10.60 -1.55
N PRO A 303 4.13 10.30 -0.47
CA PRO A 303 5.00 11.29 0.16
C PRO A 303 6.08 11.81 -0.80
N VAL A 304 6.53 10.97 -1.73
CA VAL A 304 7.54 11.31 -2.76
C VAL A 304 7.11 12.51 -3.59
N ARG A 305 5.80 12.65 -3.85
CA ARG A 305 5.21 13.75 -4.62
C ARG A 305 5.45 15.13 -3.98
N GLU A 306 5.62 15.21 -2.66
CA GLU A 306 5.94 16.48 -2.01
C GLU A 306 7.34 16.98 -2.40
N TRP A 307 8.36 16.11 -2.45
CA TRP A 307 9.66 16.50 -3.02
C TRP A 307 9.59 16.78 -4.52
N GLN A 308 8.78 16.03 -5.27
CA GLN A 308 8.68 16.18 -6.73
C GLN A 308 7.98 17.45 -7.20
N VAL A 309 7.12 18.06 -6.37
CA VAL A 309 6.35 19.27 -6.74
C VAL A 309 6.75 20.48 -5.89
N ASN A 310 7.07 20.28 -4.61
CA ASN A 310 7.32 21.31 -3.62
C ASN A 310 8.78 21.36 -3.13
N GLY A 311 9.70 20.62 -3.78
CA GLY A 311 11.14 20.68 -3.53
C GLY A 311 11.83 21.87 -4.21
N ASP A 312 13.09 22.11 -3.86
CA ASP A 312 13.88 23.26 -4.34
C ASP A 312 14.07 23.28 -5.86
N ASP A 313 14.10 22.10 -6.50
CA ASP A 313 14.21 21.95 -7.96
C ASP A 313 12.91 22.28 -8.72
N GLY A 314 11.80 22.52 -8.01
CA GLY A 314 10.47 22.71 -8.58
C GLY A 314 9.82 21.41 -9.09
N PRO A 315 8.72 21.51 -9.86
CA PRO A 315 8.03 20.34 -10.40
C PRO A 315 8.91 19.54 -11.37
N VAL A 316 9.16 18.27 -11.05
CA VAL A 316 9.94 17.35 -11.87
C VAL A 316 9.09 16.83 -13.04
N GLY A 317 9.05 17.63 -14.12
CA GLY A 317 8.30 17.36 -15.36
C GLY A 317 6.98 18.10 -15.45
N ASP A 318 6.18 17.78 -16.47
CA ASP A 318 4.92 18.50 -16.78
C ASP A 318 3.77 18.22 -15.79
N ASP A 319 3.91 17.25 -14.86
CA ASP A 319 2.86 16.88 -13.89
C ASP A 319 3.04 17.62 -12.55
N ALA A 320 2.51 18.83 -12.46
CA ALA A 320 2.52 19.65 -11.26
C ALA A 320 1.44 19.28 -10.21
N ARG A 321 0.68 18.19 -10.39
CA ARG A 321 -0.43 17.84 -9.48
C ARG A 321 0.06 17.35 -8.12
N GLN A 322 -0.61 17.80 -7.07
CA GLN A 322 -0.29 17.51 -5.67
C GLN A 322 -1.13 16.36 -5.10
N ASN A 323 -0.87 15.89 -3.86
CA ASN A 323 -1.71 14.87 -3.25
C ASN A 323 -3.13 15.41 -2.94
N ALA A 324 -3.25 16.72 -2.62
CA ALA A 324 -4.53 17.37 -2.30
C ALA A 324 -5.52 17.39 -3.48
N ASP A 325 -5.03 17.55 -4.72
CA ASP A 325 -5.86 17.55 -5.94
C ASP A 325 -6.69 16.27 -6.11
N PHE A 326 -6.15 15.14 -5.62
CA PHE A 326 -6.83 13.84 -5.63
C PHE A 326 -7.63 13.56 -4.34
N PHE A 327 -7.66 14.51 -3.41
CA PHE A 327 -8.22 14.34 -2.05
C PHE A 327 -9.35 15.31 -1.73
N THR A 328 -9.11 16.62 -1.79
CA THR A 328 -10.00 17.64 -1.22
C THR A 328 -11.37 17.64 -1.88
N ASP A 329 -11.43 17.70 -3.20
CA ASP A 329 -12.68 17.72 -3.97
C ASP A 329 -13.46 16.39 -3.86
N VAL A 330 -12.74 15.26 -3.87
CA VAL A 330 -13.33 13.93 -3.67
C VAL A 330 -13.95 13.82 -2.27
N LEU A 331 -13.26 14.31 -1.23
CA LEU A 331 -13.78 14.31 0.14
C LEU A 331 -14.98 15.24 0.30
N ALA A 332 -14.94 16.44 -0.30
CA ALA A 332 -16.07 17.37 -0.30
C ALA A 332 -17.31 16.76 -0.99
N GLY A 333 -17.11 16.06 -2.11
CA GLY A 333 -18.15 15.29 -2.78
C GLY A 333 -18.73 14.19 -1.90
N VAL A 334 -17.88 13.40 -1.23
CA VAL A 334 -18.30 12.35 -0.26
C VAL A 334 -19.08 12.96 0.91
N ALA A 335 -18.61 14.06 1.48
CA ALA A 335 -19.31 14.75 2.56
C ALA A 335 -20.70 15.24 2.12
N THR A 336 -20.82 15.72 0.89
CA THR A 336 -22.10 16.12 0.28
C THR A 336 -23.04 14.92 0.09
N GLU A 337 -22.56 13.82 -0.49
CA GLU A 337 -23.33 12.58 -0.71
C GLU A 337 -23.85 11.98 0.62
N VAL A 338 -22.99 11.86 1.62
CA VAL A 338 -23.35 11.34 2.96
C VAL A 338 -24.33 12.28 3.68
N ASN A 339 -24.20 13.60 3.46
CA ASN A 339 -25.16 14.59 3.94
C ASN A 339 -26.53 14.43 3.27
N MET A 340 -26.58 14.20 1.95
CA MET A 340 -27.83 13.97 1.21
C MET A 340 -28.54 12.67 1.65
N ARG A 341 -27.81 11.66 2.11
CA ARG A 341 -28.37 10.43 2.69
C ARG A 341 -28.82 10.58 4.15
N GLY A 342 -28.47 11.68 4.83
CA GLY A 342 -28.77 11.88 6.25
C GLY A 342 -27.92 11.04 7.21
N GLU A 343 -26.77 10.52 6.75
CA GLU A 343 -25.93 9.57 7.48
C GLU A 343 -24.82 10.23 8.33
N ARG A 344 -24.69 11.57 8.29
CA ARG A 344 -23.66 12.32 9.04
C ARG A 344 -23.90 12.30 10.55
N GLN A 345 -22.80 12.25 11.31
CA GLN A 345 -22.80 12.34 12.77
C GLN A 345 -22.35 13.74 13.16
N GLY A 346 -23.29 14.69 13.14
CA GLY A 346 -23.00 16.11 13.25
C GLY A 346 -22.17 16.59 12.05
N ASN A 347 -21.00 17.18 12.30
CA ASN A 347 -20.09 17.57 11.23
C ASN A 347 -19.29 16.39 10.63
N LEU A 348 -19.25 15.24 11.30
CA LEU A 348 -18.33 14.15 10.97
C LEU A 348 -18.96 13.11 10.03
N LEU A 349 -18.10 12.50 9.21
CA LEU A 349 -18.40 11.33 8.40
C LEU A 349 -18.52 10.06 9.27
N PRO A 350 -19.40 9.11 8.93
CA PRO A 350 -19.53 7.84 9.63
C PRO A 350 -18.34 6.89 9.37
N HIS A 351 -17.56 7.15 8.32
CA HIS A 351 -16.46 6.32 7.82
C HIS A 351 -15.29 6.18 8.81
N SER A 352 -14.48 5.14 8.61
CA SER A 352 -13.12 5.04 9.17
C SER A 352 -12.08 5.12 8.06
N ILE A 353 -10.97 5.80 8.29
CA ILE A 353 -9.94 6.06 7.27
C ILE A 353 -8.56 5.60 7.77
N ALA A 354 -7.87 4.82 6.92
CA ALA A 354 -6.48 4.44 7.10
C ALA A 354 -5.62 5.25 6.10
N VAL A 355 -4.91 6.26 6.63
CA VAL A 355 -3.98 7.12 5.89
C VAL A 355 -2.66 6.37 5.76
N CYS A 356 -2.33 5.94 4.55
CA CYS A 356 -1.16 5.13 4.26
C CYS A 356 -0.14 5.95 3.48
N LEU A 357 0.93 6.38 4.15
CA LEU A 357 2.14 6.89 3.51
C LEU A 357 2.80 5.72 2.77
N ALA A 358 2.69 5.70 1.44
CA ALA A 358 3.28 4.68 0.60
C ALA A 358 4.76 4.96 0.31
N LYS A 359 5.41 4.04 -0.42
CA LYS A 359 6.79 4.19 -0.93
C LYS A 359 7.81 4.53 0.17
N PHE A 360 7.69 3.90 1.34
CA PHE A 360 8.71 4.05 2.39
C PHE A 360 10.10 3.58 1.92
N ASP A 361 10.15 2.73 0.89
CA ASP A 361 11.32 2.29 0.13
C ASP A 361 11.97 3.35 -0.78
N ASP A 362 11.35 4.52 -1.01
CA ASP A 362 12.02 5.66 -1.67
C ASP A 362 13.05 6.27 -0.71
N ASP A 363 14.28 6.42 -1.20
CA ASP A 363 15.44 6.87 -0.43
C ASP A 363 15.20 8.20 0.30
N ARG A 364 14.45 9.16 -0.28
CA ARG A 364 14.11 10.43 0.37
C ARG A 364 13.18 10.24 1.55
N VAL A 365 12.17 9.39 1.40
CA VAL A 365 11.17 9.09 2.45
C VAL A 365 11.84 8.32 3.59
N PHE A 366 12.70 7.37 3.25
CA PHE A 366 13.48 6.59 4.21
C PHE A 366 14.46 7.48 5.00
N ARG A 367 15.30 8.26 4.32
CA ARG A 367 16.30 9.14 4.97
C ARG A 367 15.64 10.18 5.86
N PHE A 368 14.56 10.81 5.40
CA PHE A 368 13.79 11.76 6.21
C PHE A 368 13.24 11.13 7.51
N ALA A 369 12.75 9.88 7.45
CA ALA A 369 12.32 9.16 8.65
C ALA A 369 13.50 8.82 9.59
N CYS A 370 14.69 8.51 9.04
CA CYS A 370 15.91 8.28 9.80
C CYS A 370 16.43 9.55 10.49
N GLU A 371 16.44 10.70 9.79
CA GLU A 371 16.83 12.01 10.32
C GLU A 371 15.95 12.44 11.51
N GLN A 372 14.66 12.11 11.48
CA GLN A 372 13.74 12.33 12.60
C GLN A 372 13.94 11.35 13.78
N GLY A 373 14.85 10.39 13.67
CA GLY A 373 15.00 9.30 14.64
C GLY A 373 13.72 8.48 14.79
N ASN A 374 12.98 8.28 13.69
CA ASN A 374 11.67 7.62 13.68
C ASN A 374 11.70 6.22 13.03
N VAL A 375 12.89 5.70 12.72
CA VAL A 375 13.10 4.37 12.13
C VAL A 375 13.75 3.43 13.14
N ARG A 376 13.36 2.15 13.09
CA ARG A 376 13.99 1.03 13.80
C ARG A 376 14.10 -0.17 12.86
N LEU A 377 14.97 -1.13 13.13
CA LEU A 377 14.94 -2.42 12.43
C LEU A 377 13.97 -3.39 13.12
N ASN A 378 13.19 -4.12 12.32
CA ASN A 378 12.36 -5.23 12.81
C ASN A 378 13.27 -6.39 13.23
N PRO A 379 13.24 -6.85 14.49
CA PRO A 379 14.15 -7.86 15.01
C PRO A 379 13.96 -9.27 14.41
N ARG A 380 12.88 -9.51 13.65
CA ARG A 380 12.59 -10.78 12.99
C ARG A 380 12.99 -10.79 11.51
N THR A 381 12.83 -9.67 10.81
CA THR A 381 13.05 -9.59 9.34
C THR A 381 14.28 -8.77 8.95
N GLY A 382 14.86 -7.99 9.86
CA GLY A 382 15.91 -7.01 9.56
C GLY A 382 15.43 -5.78 8.78
N GLN A 383 14.20 -5.80 8.23
CA GLN A 383 13.58 -4.69 7.50
C GLN A 383 13.44 -3.45 8.40
N PRO A 384 13.68 -2.24 7.90
CA PRO A 384 13.36 -1.03 8.64
C PRO A 384 11.84 -0.82 8.75
N GLU A 385 11.41 -0.28 9.88
CA GLU A 385 10.03 0.09 10.20
C GLU A 385 10.01 1.49 10.82
N VAL A 386 8.96 2.27 10.49
CA VAL A 386 8.68 3.52 11.19
C VAL A 386 8.04 3.22 12.56
N MET A 387 8.52 3.91 13.59
CA MET A 387 8.03 3.75 14.98
C MET A 387 6.70 4.46 15.21
N ASP A 388 6.55 5.68 14.70
CA ASP A 388 5.32 6.46 14.75
C ASP A 388 4.99 7.04 13.37
N ALA A 389 4.01 6.42 12.71
CA ALA A 389 3.53 6.82 11.39
C ALA A 389 2.89 8.22 11.38
N LYS A 390 2.22 8.62 12.46
CA LYS A 390 1.62 9.96 12.57
C LYS A 390 2.71 11.01 12.73
N ARG A 391 3.75 10.74 13.53
CA ARG A 391 4.91 11.62 13.67
C ARG A 391 5.63 11.84 12.34
N LEU A 392 5.77 10.81 11.50
CA LEU A 392 6.35 10.97 10.16
C LEU A 392 5.47 11.86 9.28
N PHE A 393 4.16 11.62 9.27
CA PHE A 393 3.19 12.42 8.52
C PHE A 393 3.19 13.90 8.97
N ASP A 394 3.10 14.14 10.28
CA ASP A 394 3.19 15.49 10.87
C ASP A 394 4.54 16.16 10.58
N GLY A 395 5.62 15.38 10.49
CA GLY A 395 6.94 15.81 10.10
C GLY A 395 7.02 16.26 8.65
N LEU A 396 6.44 15.50 7.71
CA LEU A 396 6.34 15.90 6.30
C LEU A 396 5.50 17.19 6.14
N CYS A 397 4.39 17.33 6.87
CA CYS A 397 3.61 18.58 6.90
C CYS A 397 4.41 19.80 7.43
N GLN A 398 5.48 19.59 8.19
CA GLN A 398 6.37 20.66 8.66
C GLN A 398 7.52 20.94 7.69
N ALA A 399 8.07 19.90 7.07
CA ALA A 399 9.12 20.01 6.06
C ALA A 399 8.64 20.68 4.77
N PHE A 400 7.35 20.54 4.43
CA PHE A 400 6.70 21.19 3.30
C PHE A 400 5.57 22.13 3.78
N PRO A 401 5.86 23.34 4.30
CA PRO A 401 4.84 24.25 4.84
C PRO A 401 3.79 24.72 3.82
N HIS A 402 4.17 24.73 2.54
CA HIS A 402 3.35 25.04 1.36
C HIS A 402 2.92 23.77 0.60
N GLY A 403 3.27 22.58 1.12
CA GLY A 403 2.92 21.30 0.53
C GLY A 403 1.54 20.79 0.93
N SER A 404 1.09 19.76 0.20
CA SER A 404 -0.33 19.41 0.13
C SER A 404 -0.81 18.55 1.32
N LEU A 405 0.12 17.86 1.99
CA LEU A 405 -0.18 17.03 3.15
C LEU A 405 -0.79 17.83 4.31
N ARG A 406 -0.44 19.12 4.45
CA ARG A 406 -1.00 19.98 5.50
C ARG A 406 -2.49 20.25 5.29
N GLU A 407 -2.92 20.44 4.05
CA GLU A 407 -4.33 20.59 3.71
C GLU A 407 -5.08 19.28 3.95
N ILE A 408 -4.56 18.17 3.44
CA ILE A 408 -5.09 16.81 3.67
C ILE A 408 -5.28 16.56 5.18
N LYS A 409 -4.30 16.93 6.01
CA LYS A 409 -4.39 16.81 7.47
C LYS A 409 -5.59 17.58 8.04
N GLN A 410 -5.74 18.85 7.67
CA GLN A 410 -6.82 19.71 8.16
C GLN A 410 -8.19 19.19 7.73
N GLN A 411 -8.30 18.70 6.49
CA GLN A 411 -9.52 18.08 5.97
C GLN A 411 -9.87 16.78 6.70
N ILE A 412 -8.88 15.95 7.04
CA ILE A 412 -9.08 14.74 7.86
C ILE A 412 -9.57 15.11 9.27
N GLU A 413 -8.91 16.08 9.92
CA GLU A 413 -9.25 16.56 11.27
C GLU A 413 -10.64 17.24 11.30
N LEU A 414 -11.10 17.82 10.18
CA LEU A 414 -12.43 18.43 10.04
C LEU A 414 -13.56 17.40 9.83
N PHE A 415 -13.33 16.36 9.03
CA PHE A 415 -14.37 15.45 8.57
C PHE A 415 -14.43 14.10 9.31
N PHE A 416 -13.37 13.65 9.99
CA PHE A 416 -13.34 12.33 10.62
C PHE A 416 -13.19 12.42 12.15
N ALA A 417 -13.87 11.52 12.86
CA ALA A 417 -13.65 11.37 14.30
C ALA A 417 -12.22 10.85 14.57
N PRO A 418 -11.43 11.43 15.49
CA PRO A 418 -10.03 11.05 15.69
C PRO A 418 -9.80 9.55 15.92
N GLU A 419 -10.70 8.88 16.65
CA GLU A 419 -10.63 7.44 16.92
C GLU A 419 -10.92 6.55 15.69
N ARG A 420 -11.34 7.14 14.58
CA ARG A 420 -11.58 6.48 13.28
C ARG A 420 -10.51 6.79 12.23
N VAL A 421 -9.47 7.56 12.60
CA VAL A 421 -8.31 7.87 11.74
C VAL A 421 -7.11 7.05 12.21
N GLY A 422 -6.51 6.28 11.30
CA GLY A 422 -5.27 5.54 11.55
C GLY A 422 -4.20 5.96 10.56
N TYR A 423 -2.99 6.24 11.04
CA TYR A 423 -1.83 6.56 10.20
C TYR A 423 -0.91 5.34 10.09
N PHE A 424 -0.47 5.03 8.87
CA PHE A 424 0.39 3.89 8.55
C PHE A 424 1.49 4.32 7.58
N VAL A 425 2.67 3.74 7.73
CA VAL A 425 3.76 3.86 6.74
C VAL A 425 3.99 2.49 6.13
N CYS A 426 3.86 2.42 4.82
CA CYS A 426 3.77 1.21 4.02
C CYS A 426 4.89 1.17 2.98
N SER A 427 5.51 0.01 2.82
CA SER A 427 6.30 -0.31 1.62
C SER A 427 5.73 -1.54 0.95
N ALA A 428 5.31 -1.41 -0.31
CA ALA A 428 4.77 -2.51 -1.09
C ALA A 428 5.87 -3.47 -1.59
N VAL A 429 7.10 -2.96 -1.72
CA VAL A 429 8.26 -3.70 -2.24
C VAL A 429 9.19 -4.15 -1.11
N GLY A 430 9.33 -3.36 -0.05
CA GLY A 430 10.30 -3.57 1.02
C GLY A 430 11.71 -3.14 0.63
N PHE A 431 12.63 -3.38 1.54
CA PHE A 431 14.03 -3.03 1.40
C PHE A 431 14.88 -4.28 1.12
N TRP A 432 16.09 -4.09 0.59
CA TRP A 432 17.07 -5.17 0.55
C TRP A 432 17.66 -5.38 1.94
N VAL A 433 17.65 -6.63 2.41
CA VAL A 433 18.29 -7.05 3.67
C VAL A 433 19.21 -8.20 3.32
N ASP A 434 20.52 -7.96 3.41
CA ASP A 434 21.53 -8.96 3.12
C ASP A 434 21.51 -10.07 4.20
N PRO A 435 21.49 -11.37 3.83
CA PRO A 435 21.43 -12.45 4.81
C PRO A 435 22.63 -12.55 5.76
N GLU A 436 23.80 -12.03 5.37
CA GLU A 436 25.04 -12.07 6.15
C GLU A 436 25.32 -10.74 6.85
N ARG A 437 25.04 -9.62 6.18
CA ARG A 437 25.39 -8.26 6.64
C ARG A 437 24.21 -7.51 7.28
N GLY A 438 22.99 -7.95 7.05
CA GLY A 438 21.77 -7.27 7.47
C GLY A 438 21.36 -6.14 6.53
N PHE A 439 20.62 -5.16 7.07
CA PHE A 439 20.14 -4.00 6.31
C PHE A 439 21.24 -2.94 6.17
N ASP A 440 21.42 -2.42 4.96
CA ASP A 440 22.36 -1.35 4.65
C ASP A 440 21.64 0.01 4.62
N PHE A 441 22.05 0.92 5.51
CA PHE A 441 21.47 2.27 5.61
C PHE A 441 21.97 3.22 4.52
N GLU A 442 23.14 2.95 3.92
CA GLU A 442 23.72 3.79 2.85
C GLU A 442 23.12 3.44 1.48
N ASN A 443 22.71 2.18 1.30
CA ASN A 443 22.03 1.69 0.10
C ASN A 443 20.73 0.94 0.44
N PRO A 444 19.65 1.65 0.83
CA PRO A 444 18.40 1.04 1.28
C PRO A 444 17.57 0.39 0.15
N SER A 445 17.82 0.77 -1.11
CA SER A 445 16.96 0.43 -2.25
C SER A 445 16.97 -1.07 -2.59
N LEU A 446 15.79 -1.67 -2.71
CA LEU A 446 15.61 -2.99 -3.35
C LEU A 446 15.55 -2.90 -4.89
N VAL A 447 15.52 -1.68 -5.43
CA VAL A 447 15.25 -1.34 -6.82
C VAL A 447 16.55 -0.93 -7.51
N ASN A 448 16.93 -1.64 -8.58
CA ASN A 448 18.00 -1.23 -9.49
C ASN A 448 17.43 -0.82 -10.86
N PRO A 449 17.84 0.33 -11.42
CA PRO A 449 17.64 0.61 -12.84
C PRO A 449 18.60 -0.27 -13.67
N VAL A 450 18.07 -0.99 -14.67
CA VAL A 450 18.84 -1.83 -15.60
C VAL A 450 18.24 -1.68 -16.99
N ASP A 451 19.01 -1.16 -17.94
CA ASP A 451 18.69 -1.09 -19.38
C ASP A 451 17.24 -0.64 -19.66
N ASP A 452 16.93 0.61 -19.29
CA ASP A 452 15.63 1.28 -19.37
C ASP A 452 14.47 0.63 -18.57
N ALA A 453 14.73 -0.45 -17.82
CA ALA A 453 13.75 -1.13 -16.98
C ALA A 453 14.09 -1.04 -15.48
N VAL A 454 13.06 -0.84 -14.66
CA VAL A 454 13.15 -0.86 -13.20
C VAL A 454 12.91 -2.28 -12.71
N ARG A 455 13.91 -2.92 -12.08
CA ARG A 455 13.83 -4.32 -11.59
C ARG A 455 14.23 -4.46 -10.13
N PHE A 456 13.62 -5.42 -9.43
CA PHE A 456 13.99 -5.74 -8.05
C PHE A 456 15.20 -6.68 -7.99
N VAL A 457 16.21 -6.31 -7.20
CA VAL A 457 17.44 -7.09 -7.00
C VAL A 457 17.12 -8.45 -6.34
N ALA A 458 16.13 -8.46 -5.45
CA ALA A 458 15.65 -9.67 -4.76
C ALA A 458 14.12 -9.72 -4.70
N PRO A 459 13.51 -10.84 -4.23
CA PRO A 459 12.06 -10.93 -4.06
C PRO A 459 11.51 -9.87 -3.08
N PRO A 460 10.43 -9.15 -3.42
CA PRO A 460 9.82 -8.16 -2.53
C PRO A 460 9.42 -8.71 -1.16
N GLN A 461 9.61 -7.88 -0.12
CA GLN A 461 9.29 -8.16 1.29
C GLN A 461 8.44 -7.01 1.87
N PRO A 462 7.12 -7.01 1.64
CA PRO A 462 6.29 -5.85 1.99
C PRO A 462 6.28 -5.53 3.49
N VAL A 463 6.23 -4.25 3.82
CA VAL A 463 6.24 -3.71 5.19
C VAL A 463 4.91 -3.02 5.48
N ASN A 464 4.27 -3.42 6.59
CA ASN A 464 3.04 -2.83 7.16
C ASN A 464 1.78 -2.79 6.25
N ILE A 465 1.66 -3.70 5.29
CA ILE A 465 0.56 -3.67 4.29
C ILE A 465 -0.78 -4.18 4.84
N LEU A 466 -0.80 -5.04 5.86
CA LEU A 466 -2.05 -5.64 6.37
C LEU A 466 -2.69 -4.80 7.50
N GLU A 467 -1.88 -4.08 8.29
CA GLU A 467 -2.32 -3.26 9.41
C GLU A 467 -3.41 -2.22 9.08
N PRO A 468 -3.38 -1.49 7.95
CA PRO A 468 -4.47 -0.61 7.55
C PRO A 468 -5.83 -1.32 7.53
N PHE A 469 -5.89 -2.54 6.98
CA PHE A 469 -7.12 -3.33 6.89
C PHE A 469 -7.56 -3.89 8.25
N LEU A 470 -6.61 -4.28 9.10
CA LEU A 470 -6.91 -4.69 10.49
C LEU A 470 -7.51 -3.52 11.29
N PHE A 471 -6.93 -2.32 11.17
CA PHE A 471 -7.41 -1.12 11.84
C PHE A 471 -8.86 -0.79 11.48
N LEU A 472 -9.22 -0.87 10.21
CA LEU A 472 -10.60 -0.63 9.73
C LEU A 472 -11.62 -1.69 10.23
N ARG A 473 -11.15 -2.81 10.80
CA ARG A 473 -11.94 -3.81 11.55
C ARG A 473 -11.87 -3.64 13.08
N GLY A 474 -11.32 -2.52 13.56
CA GLY A 474 -11.12 -2.23 14.98
C GLY A 474 -10.03 -3.10 15.62
N VAL A 475 -8.95 -3.40 14.88
CA VAL A 475 -7.81 -4.19 15.36
C VAL A 475 -6.51 -3.43 15.17
N GLY A 476 -5.80 -3.21 16.27
CA GLY A 476 -4.54 -2.49 16.30
C GLY A 476 -4.42 -1.63 17.54
N PRO A 477 -3.34 -0.85 17.68
CA PRO A 477 -3.32 0.26 18.61
C PRO A 477 -4.37 1.29 18.16
N GLN A 478 -5.41 1.50 18.96
CA GLN A 478 -6.19 2.74 18.84
C GLN A 478 -5.26 3.88 19.28
N ALA A 479 -5.21 4.96 18.50
CA ALA A 479 -4.58 6.19 18.95
C ALA A 479 -5.25 6.65 20.24
N SER A 480 -4.45 6.85 21.29
CA SER A 480 -4.86 7.23 22.64
C SER A 480 -4.56 8.69 22.92
#